data_AF-A0AAV8CPS9-F1
#
_entry.id   AF-A0AAV8CPS9-F1
#
_cell.length_a   1.000
_cell.length_b   1.000
_cell.length_c   1.000
_cell.angle_alpha   90.00
_cell.angle_beta   90.00
_cell.angle_gamma   90.00
#
_symmetry.space_group_name_H-M   'P 1'
#
loop_
_entity.id
_entity.type
_entity.pdbx_description
1 polymer ?
#
loop_
_entity_poly.entity_id
_entity_poly.type
_entity_poly.pdbx_seq_one_letter_code
_entity_poly.pdbx_strand_id
1 'polypeptide(L)'
;MNGRDLSLTPETSVALRLEINKRIISFLFFVVPLSVQKKSDNKIKREGGVEEERCRCREPLIRSVSSIPMADIQLGVHTIRSHGSKVAKFHMYDWIILVLLAVTDGLLNIIEPFHRFVGRDMMTDLRYPLKGNTVPFWAVPVIAILLPMVVFVGIYFKKKNVYDLHHAILGLLFSVLITAVITDAIKDGVGRPRPDFFWRCFPDGKEVYDNVTTDVLCHGEKSVIKEGHKSFPSGHTSWSFAGLGFLSWYLAGKINLFDRRGHVAKLCLVFLPLLVAALVAVSRVDDYWHHWQDVFAGGLIGSVVASFCYLQFFPAPYDVDGFWPHAYFHQLAEAQSSNQVVNNTGSFNMRSTEIETVYVSSQSHSGTQLRDTSPILDSMESGYRR
;
A
#
# COMPACT_ATOMS: atom_id res chain seq x y z
N MET A 1 22.64 -37.24 -39.31
CA MET A 1 22.74 -35.96 -38.58
C MET A 1 21.85 -34.95 -39.29
N ASN A 2 20.63 -34.73 -38.80
CA ASN A 2 19.74 -33.68 -39.33
C ASN A 2 19.32 -32.80 -38.15
N GLY A 3 20.13 -31.78 -37.88
CA GLY A 3 19.77 -30.68 -36.99
C GLY A 3 18.80 -29.78 -37.73
N ARG A 4 17.51 -29.84 -37.38
CA ARG A 4 16.55 -28.79 -37.72
C ARG A 4 16.67 -27.73 -36.64
N ASP A 5 17.40 -26.66 -36.94
CA ASP A 5 17.35 -25.44 -36.15
C ASP A 5 15.92 -24.88 -36.22
N LEU A 6 15.18 -25.04 -35.12
CA LEU A 6 13.91 -24.38 -34.88
C LEU A 6 14.21 -22.89 -34.59
N SER A 7 14.50 -22.12 -35.64
CA SER A 7 14.52 -20.67 -35.54
C SER A 7 13.07 -20.19 -35.35
N LEU A 8 12.66 -19.97 -34.09
CA LEU A 8 11.42 -19.27 -33.79
C LEU A 8 11.54 -17.86 -34.37
N THR A 9 10.65 -17.52 -35.29
CA THR A 9 10.50 -16.15 -35.77
C THR A 9 10.13 -15.24 -34.59
N PRO A 10 10.51 -13.95 -34.59
CA PRO A 10 10.21 -13.02 -33.49
C PRO A 10 8.72 -13.00 -33.10
N GLU A 11 7.83 -13.14 -34.10
CA GLU A 11 6.39 -13.18 -33.88
C GLU A 11 5.91 -14.43 -33.14
N THR A 12 6.52 -15.61 -33.37
CA THR A 12 6.18 -16.84 -32.64
C THR A 12 6.67 -16.80 -31.19
N SER A 13 7.80 -16.14 -30.92
CA SER A 13 8.32 -15.93 -29.56
C SER A 13 7.43 -14.97 -28.75
N VAL A 14 6.93 -13.90 -29.37
CA VAL A 14 5.99 -12.95 -28.75
C VAL A 14 4.62 -13.58 -28.51
N ALA A 15 4.08 -14.33 -29.48
CA ALA A 15 2.82 -15.05 -29.32
C ALA A 15 2.88 -16.12 -28.22
N LEU A 16 4.01 -16.84 -28.11
CA LEU A 16 4.24 -17.81 -27.04
C LEU A 16 4.36 -17.12 -25.67
N ARG A 17 5.03 -15.97 -25.58
CA ARG A 17 5.10 -15.14 -24.36
C ARG A 17 3.73 -14.59 -23.95
N LEU A 18 2.91 -14.16 -24.91
CA LEU A 18 1.55 -13.68 -24.69
C LEU A 18 0.62 -14.80 -24.21
N GLU A 19 0.71 -16.00 -24.79
CA GLU A 19 -0.09 -17.15 -24.35
C GLU A 19 0.35 -17.64 -22.96
N ILE A 20 1.65 -17.61 -22.67
CA ILE A 20 2.18 -17.89 -21.34
C ILE A 20 1.71 -16.83 -20.34
N ASN A 21 1.77 -15.53 -20.65
CA ASN A 21 1.30 -14.46 -19.77
C ASN A 21 -0.22 -14.57 -19.53
N LYS A 22 -1.01 -14.84 -20.57
CA LYS A 22 -2.47 -15.08 -20.45
C LYS A 22 -2.77 -16.30 -19.58
N ARG A 23 -2.04 -17.40 -19.76
CA ARG A 23 -2.19 -18.61 -18.95
C ARG A 23 -1.71 -18.41 -17.52
N ILE A 24 -0.63 -17.67 -17.27
CA ILE A 24 -0.16 -17.35 -15.93
C ILE A 24 -1.14 -16.43 -15.21
N ILE A 25 -1.66 -15.40 -15.87
CA ILE A 25 -2.70 -14.53 -15.31
C ILE A 25 -3.93 -15.37 -14.96
N SER A 26 -4.41 -16.21 -15.89
CA SER A 26 -5.55 -17.12 -15.67
C SER A 26 -5.28 -18.14 -14.55
N PHE A 27 -4.07 -18.67 -14.44
CA PHE A 27 -3.66 -19.62 -13.40
C PHE A 27 -3.55 -18.94 -12.03
N LEU A 28 -3.09 -17.69 -11.96
CA LEU A 28 -3.04 -16.89 -10.72
C LEU A 28 -4.44 -16.54 -10.19
N PHE A 29 -5.45 -16.43 -11.07
CA PHE A 29 -6.86 -16.32 -10.64
C PHE A 29 -7.42 -17.61 -10.02
N PHE A 30 -6.84 -18.78 -10.31
CA PHE A 30 -7.33 -20.08 -9.82
C PHE A 30 -6.57 -20.61 -8.60
N VAL A 31 -5.35 -20.14 -8.32
CA VAL A 31 -4.46 -20.70 -7.28
C VAL A 31 -4.41 -19.86 -5.99
N VAL A 32 -5.54 -19.29 -5.57
CA VAL A 32 -5.70 -18.86 -4.16
C VAL A 32 -6.55 -19.88 -3.38
N PRO A 33 -6.06 -21.11 -3.09
CA PRO A 33 -6.59 -21.84 -1.97
C PRO A 33 -6.02 -21.21 -0.69
N LEU A 34 -6.91 -20.64 0.13
CA LEU A 34 -6.66 -20.15 1.48
C LEU A 34 -6.21 -21.29 2.42
N SER A 35 -4.98 -21.78 2.25
CA SER A 35 -4.34 -22.65 3.24
C SER A 35 -3.75 -21.79 4.36
N VAL A 36 -4.62 -21.31 5.24
CA VAL A 36 -4.19 -20.80 6.55
C VAL A 36 -3.80 -22.02 7.38
N GLN A 37 -2.49 -22.17 7.57
CA GLN A 37 -1.86 -23.14 8.46
C GLN A 37 -2.59 -23.17 9.80
N LYS A 38 -3.26 -24.29 10.08
CA LYS A 38 -3.92 -24.59 11.35
C LYS A 38 -2.83 -24.75 12.41
N LYS A 39 -2.57 -23.74 13.23
CA LYS A 39 -1.69 -23.90 14.39
C LYS A 39 -2.49 -24.62 15.48
N SER A 40 -2.10 -25.86 15.73
CA SER A 40 -2.61 -26.74 16.78
C SER A 40 -2.28 -26.14 18.15
N ASP A 41 -3.32 -25.81 18.93
CA ASP A 41 -3.19 -25.55 20.36
C ASP A 41 -2.86 -26.86 21.07
N ASN A 42 -1.63 -27.00 21.55
CA ASN A 42 -1.26 -28.11 22.43
C ASN A 42 -1.23 -27.62 23.88
N LYS A 43 -2.26 -28.04 24.61
CA LYS A 43 -2.48 -27.89 26.04
C LYS A 43 -1.49 -28.80 26.79
N ILE A 44 -0.43 -28.23 27.36
CA ILE A 44 0.46 -28.99 28.27
C ILE A 44 -0.09 -28.88 29.69
N LYS A 45 -0.55 -30.02 30.20
CA LYS A 45 -0.90 -30.29 31.60
C LYS A 45 0.37 -30.18 32.48
N ARG A 46 0.20 -29.59 33.66
CA ARG A 46 1.13 -29.64 34.79
C ARG A 46 1.03 -30.99 35.50
N GLU A 47 2.15 -31.70 35.64
CA GLU A 47 2.50 -32.62 36.74
C GLU A 47 4.03 -32.53 36.86
N GLY A 48 4.60 -32.12 38.00
CA GLY A 48 5.01 -33.03 39.07
C GLY A 48 6.52 -33.25 38.98
N GLY A 49 7.29 -32.67 39.92
CA GLY A 49 8.74 -32.51 39.81
C GLY A 49 9.59 -33.71 40.21
N VAL A 50 10.88 -33.66 39.87
CA VAL A 50 12.02 -34.22 40.62
C VAL A 50 13.26 -33.35 40.32
N GLU A 51 14.05 -33.19 41.36
CA GLU A 51 15.26 -32.39 41.63
C GLU A 51 16.53 -33.06 41.08
N GLU A 52 17.46 -32.31 40.45
CA GLU A 52 18.91 -32.56 40.53
C GLU A 52 19.78 -31.42 39.93
N GLU A 53 21.08 -31.49 40.20
CA GLU A 53 22.02 -30.44 40.60
C GLU A 53 22.64 -29.50 39.53
N ARG A 54 22.81 -28.24 39.98
CA ARG A 54 24.02 -27.38 39.97
C ARG A 54 25.02 -27.50 38.80
N CYS A 55 25.15 -26.39 38.06
CA CYS A 55 26.47 -25.83 37.72
C CYS A 55 26.41 -24.30 37.71
N ARG A 56 27.32 -23.66 38.45
CA ARG A 56 27.35 -22.23 38.78
C ARG A 56 28.46 -21.57 37.97
N CYS A 57 28.11 -20.77 36.97
CA CYS A 57 28.99 -19.77 36.37
C CYS A 57 28.41 -18.38 36.67
N ARG A 58 29.26 -17.50 37.21
CA ARG A 58 28.94 -16.17 37.73
C ARG A 58 29.44 -15.14 36.73
N GLU A 59 28.55 -14.36 36.14
CA GLU A 59 28.85 -13.14 35.35
C GLU A 59 27.60 -12.24 35.28
N PRO A 60 27.70 -10.94 34.91
CA PRO A 60 27.29 -9.83 35.76
C PRO A 60 25.83 -9.39 35.57
N LEU A 61 25.34 -8.65 36.56
CA LEU A 61 23.99 -8.12 36.72
C LEU A 61 23.63 -7.12 35.60
N ILE A 62 23.12 -7.63 34.47
CA ILE A 62 22.34 -6.83 33.51
C ILE A 62 20.88 -6.97 33.92
N ARG A 63 20.29 -5.87 34.38
CA ARG A 63 18.88 -5.75 34.74
C ARG A 63 18.03 -6.00 33.50
N SER A 64 17.69 -7.28 33.28
CA SER A 64 16.66 -7.72 32.35
C SER A 64 15.37 -6.97 32.71
N VAL A 65 15.03 -5.96 31.92
CA VAL A 65 13.65 -5.49 31.82
C VAL A 65 12.92 -6.66 31.17
N SER A 66 12.35 -7.52 32.01
CA SER A 66 11.42 -8.55 31.59
C SER A 66 10.32 -7.84 30.81
N SER A 67 10.33 -8.01 29.48
CA SER A 67 9.17 -7.74 28.65
C SER A 67 8.06 -8.63 29.17
N ILE A 68 7.18 -8.03 29.97
CA ILE A 68 5.92 -8.65 30.34
C ILE A 68 5.25 -8.98 29.01
N PRO A 69 5.01 -10.26 28.67
CA PRO A 69 4.17 -10.56 27.53
C PRO A 69 2.84 -9.89 27.84
N MET A 70 2.48 -8.86 27.06
CA MET A 70 1.17 -8.24 27.15
C MET A 70 0.17 -9.36 26.94
N ALA A 71 -0.43 -9.81 28.04
CA ALA A 71 -1.56 -10.69 28.02
C ALA A 71 -2.57 -10.09 27.04
N ASP A 72 -3.15 -10.93 26.18
CA ASP A 72 -4.29 -10.60 25.34
C ASP A 72 -5.39 -10.03 26.24
N ILE A 73 -5.35 -8.72 26.50
CA ILE A 73 -6.49 -7.96 26.97
C ILE A 73 -7.42 -8.05 25.77
N GLN A 74 -8.36 -8.99 25.85
CA GLN A 74 -9.48 -9.10 24.92
C GLN A 74 -10.26 -7.78 24.96
N LEU A 75 -9.79 -6.77 24.25
CA LEU A 75 -10.68 -5.76 23.70
C LEU A 75 -11.70 -6.55 22.88
N GLY A 76 -12.97 -6.44 23.30
CA GLY A 76 -14.06 -7.25 22.77
C GLY A 76 -14.06 -7.30 21.25
N VAL A 77 -14.54 -8.42 20.69
CA VAL A 77 -14.62 -8.61 19.24
C VAL A 77 -15.43 -7.47 18.62
N HIS A 78 -14.74 -6.45 18.09
CA HIS A 78 -15.36 -5.31 17.43
C HIS A 78 -15.80 -5.75 16.04
N THR A 79 -17.09 -6.08 15.93
CA THR A 79 -17.74 -6.52 14.68
C THR A 79 -18.37 -5.33 13.94
N ILE A 80 -18.59 -5.46 12.63
CA ILE A 80 -19.16 -4.39 11.79
C ILE A 80 -20.50 -3.90 12.38
N ARG A 81 -21.30 -4.84 12.93
CA ARG A 81 -22.61 -4.56 13.50
C ARG A 81 -22.57 -3.73 14.78
N SER A 82 -21.48 -3.81 15.57
CA SER A 82 -21.40 -3.09 16.84
C SER A 82 -20.65 -1.75 16.73
N HIS A 83 -19.60 -1.67 15.91
CA HIS A 83 -18.71 -0.49 15.88
C HIS A 83 -18.51 0.14 14.49
N GLY A 84 -18.94 -0.51 13.40
CA GLY A 84 -18.64 -0.04 12.03
C GLY A 84 -19.10 1.39 11.72
N SER A 85 -20.31 1.77 12.13
CA SER A 85 -20.81 3.14 11.93
C SER A 85 -20.04 4.18 12.77
N LYS A 86 -19.55 3.80 13.96
CA LYS A 86 -18.75 4.69 14.82
C LYS A 86 -17.38 4.97 14.18
N VAL A 87 -16.74 3.93 13.64
CA VAL A 87 -15.46 4.06 12.93
C VAL A 87 -15.61 4.94 11.69
N ALA A 88 -16.61 4.67 10.84
CA ALA A 88 -16.82 5.44 9.61
C ALA A 88 -17.13 6.93 9.88
N LYS A 89 -17.89 7.24 10.94
CA LYS A 89 -18.16 8.63 11.34
C LYS A 89 -16.90 9.36 11.84
N PHE A 90 -16.04 8.66 12.57
CA PHE A 90 -14.79 9.24 13.05
C PHE A 90 -13.84 9.59 11.90
N HIS A 91 -13.81 8.75 10.85
CA HIS A 91 -13.02 8.95 9.65
C HIS A 91 -13.79 9.63 8.49
N MET A 92 -14.82 10.42 8.78
CA MET A 92 -15.67 11.03 7.75
C MET A 92 -14.87 11.92 6.77
N TYR A 93 -13.88 12.67 7.27
CA TYR A 93 -13.03 13.51 6.43
C TYR A 93 -12.20 12.69 5.43
N ASP A 94 -11.71 11.52 5.83
CA ASP A 94 -10.96 10.62 4.94
C ASP A 94 -11.81 10.19 3.75
N TRP A 95 -13.09 9.85 4.00
CA TRP A 95 -14.04 9.52 2.92
C TRP A 95 -14.37 10.71 2.02
N ILE A 96 -14.50 11.92 2.57
CA ILE A 96 -14.71 13.13 1.77
C ILE A 96 -13.52 13.36 0.83
N ILE A 97 -12.29 13.21 1.34
CA ILE A 97 -11.08 13.34 0.52
C ILE A 97 -11.04 12.28 -0.58
N LEU A 98 -11.42 11.03 -0.30
CA LEU A 98 -11.52 9.99 -1.33
C LEU A 98 -12.48 10.37 -2.46
N VAL A 99 -13.66 10.90 -2.12
CA VAL A 99 -14.62 11.38 -3.12
C VAL A 99 -14.02 12.53 -3.93
N LEU A 100 -13.34 13.48 -3.27
CA LEU A 100 -12.68 14.59 -3.94
C LEU A 100 -11.58 14.12 -4.90
N LEU A 101 -10.77 13.13 -4.50
CA LEU A 101 -9.75 12.54 -5.36
C LEU A 101 -10.38 11.86 -6.59
N ALA A 102 -11.45 11.08 -6.40
CA ALA A 102 -12.15 10.42 -7.50
C ALA A 102 -12.78 11.42 -8.48
N VAL A 103 -13.35 12.52 -7.97
CA VAL A 103 -13.86 13.62 -8.82
C VAL A 103 -12.71 14.28 -9.58
N THR A 104 -11.59 14.55 -8.91
CA THR A 104 -10.42 15.17 -9.53
C THR A 104 -9.85 14.29 -10.65
N ASP A 105 -9.75 12.98 -10.43
CA ASP A 105 -9.32 12.00 -11.44
C ASP A 105 -10.26 11.99 -12.66
N GLY A 106 -11.57 11.99 -12.42
CA GLY A 106 -12.57 12.11 -13.48
C GLY A 106 -12.44 13.41 -14.29
N LEU A 107 -12.15 14.54 -13.63
CA LEU A 107 -11.92 15.82 -14.29
C LEU A 107 -10.65 15.82 -15.13
N LEU A 108 -9.54 15.25 -14.63
CA LEU A 108 -8.28 15.12 -15.38
C LEU A 108 -8.49 14.34 -16.67
N ASN A 109 -9.26 13.24 -16.64
CA ASN A 109 -9.54 12.46 -17.85
C ASN A 109 -10.27 13.23 -18.96
N ILE A 110 -11.02 14.28 -18.61
CA ILE A 110 -11.71 15.15 -19.56
C ILE A 110 -10.74 16.14 -20.23
N ILE A 111 -9.67 16.56 -19.55
CA ILE A 111 -8.71 17.55 -20.04
C ILE A 111 -7.99 17.03 -21.31
N GLU A 112 -7.78 17.94 -22.26
CA GLU A 112 -6.94 17.75 -23.45
C GLU A 112 -5.47 17.74 -23.00
N PRO A 113 -4.71 16.66 -23.28
CA PRO A 113 -3.31 16.60 -22.92
C PRO A 113 -2.51 17.62 -23.74
N PHE A 114 -1.34 18.01 -23.24
CA PHE A 114 -0.38 18.79 -24.00
C PHE A 114 -0.04 18.08 -25.32
N HIS A 115 -0.09 18.80 -26.45
CA HIS A 115 0.30 18.25 -27.74
C HIS A 115 1.79 18.52 -27.96
N ARG A 116 2.62 17.56 -27.54
CA ARG A 116 4.07 17.64 -27.76
C ARG A 116 4.35 17.53 -29.26
N PHE A 117 5.22 18.42 -29.76
CA PHE A 117 5.71 18.42 -31.15
C PHE A 117 6.15 17.02 -31.62
N VAL A 118 5.69 16.61 -32.81
CA VAL A 118 6.05 15.35 -33.46
C VAL A 118 6.49 15.61 -34.90
N GLY A 119 7.80 15.62 -35.12
CA GLY A 119 8.37 15.78 -36.44
C GLY A 119 8.39 14.47 -37.26
N ARG A 120 8.61 14.60 -38.57
CA ARG A 120 8.72 13.46 -39.50
C ARG A 120 9.77 12.43 -39.09
N ASP A 121 10.95 12.89 -38.66
CA ASP A 121 12.06 11.98 -38.29
C ASP A 121 11.76 11.19 -37.01
N MET A 122 10.88 11.69 -36.14
CA MET A 122 10.45 10.99 -34.93
C MET A 122 9.40 9.90 -35.24
N MET A 123 8.73 10.00 -36.38
CA MET A 123 7.60 9.15 -36.73
C MET A 123 8.00 7.70 -36.99
N THR A 124 9.27 7.45 -37.33
CA THR A 124 9.82 6.09 -37.52
C THR A 124 9.68 5.24 -36.25
N ASP A 125 9.89 5.84 -35.08
CA ASP A 125 9.82 5.15 -33.79
C ASP A 125 8.38 5.02 -33.25
N LEU A 126 7.43 5.70 -33.89
CA LEU A 126 6.02 5.78 -33.51
C LEU A 126 5.10 5.00 -34.47
N ARG A 127 5.69 4.12 -35.31
CA ARG A 127 5.00 3.37 -36.38
C ARG A 127 4.65 1.92 -36.00
N TYR A 128 4.71 1.56 -34.73
CA TYR A 128 4.31 0.22 -34.28
C TYR A 128 2.82 -0.04 -34.58
N PRO A 129 2.43 -1.30 -34.84
CA PRO A 129 1.04 -1.61 -35.21
C PRO A 129 0.07 -1.29 -34.07
N LEU A 130 -1.06 -0.65 -34.43
CA LEU A 130 -2.15 -0.37 -33.50
C LEU A 130 -2.86 -1.68 -33.12
N LYS A 131 -2.55 -2.22 -31.95
CA LYS A 131 -3.14 -3.45 -31.40
C LYS A 131 -4.22 -3.13 -30.35
N GLY A 132 -5.13 -4.07 -30.14
CA GLY A 132 -6.04 -4.05 -28.99
C GLY A 132 -5.30 -4.24 -27.66
N ASN A 133 -5.97 -3.93 -26.56
CA ASN A 133 -5.42 -4.13 -25.21
C ASN A 133 -5.58 -5.59 -24.76
N THR A 134 -4.48 -6.26 -24.40
CA THR A 134 -4.51 -7.59 -23.75
C THR A 134 -5.18 -7.53 -22.38
N VAL A 135 -4.94 -6.45 -21.63
CA VAL A 135 -5.62 -6.17 -20.35
C VAL A 135 -6.45 -4.91 -20.56
N PRO A 136 -7.79 -5.02 -20.67
CA PRO A 136 -8.64 -3.86 -20.90
C PRO A 136 -8.68 -2.97 -19.66
N PHE A 137 -8.99 -1.68 -19.86
CA PHE A 137 -9.00 -0.69 -18.78
C PHE A 137 -9.86 -1.12 -17.57
N TRP A 138 -11.05 -1.68 -17.80
CA TRP A 138 -11.95 -2.15 -16.74
C TRP A 138 -11.39 -3.31 -15.91
N ALA A 139 -10.45 -4.09 -16.44
CA ALA A 139 -9.85 -5.19 -15.70
C ALA A 139 -8.90 -4.70 -14.60
N VAL A 140 -8.32 -3.50 -14.75
CA VAL A 140 -7.41 -2.91 -13.75
C VAL A 140 -8.11 -2.68 -12.42
N PRO A 141 -9.23 -1.94 -12.30
CA PRO A 141 -9.90 -1.77 -11.00
C PRO A 141 -10.42 -3.10 -10.43
N VAL A 142 -10.79 -4.07 -11.27
CA VAL A 142 -11.17 -5.41 -10.79
C VAL A 142 -9.99 -6.10 -10.10
N ILE A 143 -8.80 -6.07 -10.72
CA ILE A 143 -7.60 -6.72 -10.19
C ILE A 143 -6.97 -5.92 -9.04
N ALA A 144 -6.90 -4.60 -9.15
CA ALA A 144 -6.18 -3.74 -8.22
C ALA A 144 -7.02 -3.27 -7.03
N ILE A 145 -8.37 -3.34 -7.11
CA ILE A 145 -9.27 -2.93 -6.02
C ILE A 145 -10.10 -4.10 -5.53
N LEU A 146 -10.91 -4.71 -6.40
CA LEU A 146 -11.87 -5.73 -5.96
C LEU A 146 -11.18 -6.99 -5.40
N LEU A 147 -10.11 -7.47 -6.05
CA LEU A 147 -9.36 -8.62 -5.55
C LEU A 147 -8.76 -8.35 -4.15
N PRO A 148 -8.00 -7.26 -3.90
CA PRO A 148 -7.54 -6.95 -2.56
C PRO A 148 -8.68 -6.81 -1.53
N MET A 149 -9.81 -6.17 -1.89
CA MET A 149 -10.97 -6.07 -1.00
C MET A 149 -11.52 -7.44 -0.60
N VAL A 150 -11.60 -8.39 -1.54
CA VAL A 150 -12.02 -9.77 -1.24
C VAL A 150 -11.04 -10.45 -0.28
N VAL A 151 -9.73 -10.24 -0.45
CA VAL A 151 -8.71 -10.78 0.46
C VAL A 151 -8.86 -10.18 1.87
N PHE A 152 -9.05 -8.87 1.99
CA PHE A 152 -9.24 -8.20 3.29
C PHE A 152 -10.50 -8.69 4.00
N VAL A 153 -11.61 -8.84 3.27
CA VAL A 153 -12.86 -9.40 3.80
C VAL A 153 -12.67 -10.85 4.26
N GLY A 154 -11.93 -11.66 3.50
CA GLY A 154 -11.58 -13.03 3.89
C GLY A 154 -10.77 -13.10 5.19
N ILE A 155 -9.82 -12.18 5.39
CA ILE A 155 -9.05 -12.06 6.64
C ILE A 155 -9.94 -11.56 7.78
N TYR A 156 -10.83 -10.60 7.52
CA TYR A 156 -11.82 -10.12 8.48
C TYR A 156 -12.70 -11.26 9.01
N PHE A 157 -13.19 -12.17 8.15
CA PHE A 157 -14.01 -13.29 8.64
C PHE A 157 -13.26 -14.21 9.62
N LYS A 158 -11.93 -14.32 9.50
CA LYS A 158 -11.09 -15.10 10.43
C LYS A 158 -10.74 -14.34 11.71
N LYS A 159 -10.41 -13.05 11.61
CA LYS A 159 -9.89 -12.24 12.73
C LYS A 159 -10.96 -11.41 13.44
N LYS A 160 -12.08 -11.13 12.78
CA LYS A 160 -13.21 -10.32 13.26
C LYS A 160 -12.78 -8.94 13.81
N ASN A 161 -11.79 -8.31 13.17
CA ASN A 161 -11.34 -6.96 13.52
C ASN A 161 -11.81 -5.94 12.45
N VAL A 162 -12.80 -5.11 12.80
CA VAL A 162 -13.33 -4.06 11.92
C VAL A 162 -12.33 -2.95 11.63
N TYR A 163 -11.52 -2.56 12.61
CA TYR A 163 -10.55 -1.48 12.43
C TYR A 163 -9.54 -1.86 11.36
N ASP A 164 -9.07 -3.11 11.41
CA ASP A 164 -8.19 -3.65 10.37
C ASP A 164 -8.81 -3.60 8.98
N LEU A 165 -10.05 -4.11 8.84
CA LEU A 165 -10.77 -4.10 7.56
C LEU A 165 -10.98 -2.66 7.05
N HIS A 166 -11.39 -1.75 7.93
CA HIS A 166 -11.67 -0.36 7.58
C HIS A 166 -10.41 0.36 7.08
N HIS A 167 -9.30 0.25 7.83
CA HIS A 167 -8.03 0.89 7.48
C HIS A 167 -7.38 0.23 6.25
N ALA A 168 -7.56 -1.08 6.05
CA ALA A 168 -7.11 -1.76 4.84
C ALA A 168 -7.88 -1.27 3.59
N ILE A 169 -9.20 -1.11 3.68
CA ILE A 169 -10.02 -0.58 2.58
C ILE A 169 -9.67 0.90 2.32
N LEU A 170 -9.61 1.74 3.35
CA LEU A 170 -9.24 3.15 3.20
C LEU A 170 -7.86 3.29 2.57
N GLY A 171 -6.84 2.60 3.11
CA GLY A 171 -5.48 2.66 2.60
C GLY A 171 -5.35 2.20 1.15
N LEU A 172 -6.09 1.15 0.75
CA LEU A 172 -6.15 0.69 -0.62
C LEU A 172 -6.75 1.75 -1.56
N LEU A 173 -7.90 2.33 -1.19
CA LEU A 173 -8.58 3.34 -2.01
C LEU A 173 -7.74 4.60 -2.14
N PHE A 174 -7.10 5.06 -1.06
CA PHE A 174 -6.16 6.18 -1.11
C PHE A 174 -4.97 5.87 -2.01
N SER A 175 -4.37 4.68 -1.87
CA SER A 175 -3.22 4.28 -2.68
C SER A 175 -3.54 4.35 -4.18
N VAL A 176 -4.69 3.81 -4.60
CA VAL A 176 -5.10 3.81 -6.01
C VAL A 176 -5.49 5.20 -6.48
N LEU A 177 -6.32 5.94 -5.73
CA LEU A 177 -6.82 7.26 -6.18
C LEU A 177 -5.74 8.35 -6.18
N ILE A 178 -4.83 8.37 -5.19
CA ILE A 178 -3.69 9.29 -5.22
C ILE A 178 -2.80 8.96 -6.43
N THR A 179 -2.55 7.68 -6.68
CA THR A 179 -1.77 7.24 -7.85
C THR A 179 -2.46 7.64 -9.16
N ALA A 180 -3.79 7.54 -9.22
CA ALA A 180 -4.59 7.90 -10.38
C ALA A 180 -4.44 9.39 -10.72
N VAL A 181 -4.70 10.26 -9.75
CA VAL A 181 -4.54 11.72 -9.89
C VAL A 181 -3.11 12.10 -10.32
N ILE A 182 -2.09 11.53 -9.68
CA ILE A 182 -0.69 11.80 -10.05
C ILE A 182 -0.39 11.34 -11.48
N THR A 183 -0.81 10.13 -11.84
CA THR A 183 -0.54 9.57 -13.17
C THR A 183 -1.20 10.40 -14.26
N ASP A 184 -2.48 10.74 -14.09
CA ASP A 184 -3.25 11.43 -15.11
C ASP A 184 -2.85 12.89 -15.24
N ALA A 185 -2.53 13.56 -14.12
CA ALA A 185 -1.95 14.90 -14.17
C ALA A 185 -0.61 14.94 -14.93
N ILE A 186 0.26 13.93 -14.73
CA ILE A 186 1.53 13.85 -15.47
C ILE A 186 1.29 13.53 -16.94
N LYS A 187 0.35 12.63 -17.27
CA LYS A 187 -0.02 12.33 -18.67
C LYS A 187 -0.45 13.58 -19.42
N ASP A 188 -1.33 14.36 -18.80
CA ASP A 188 -1.85 15.58 -19.41
C ASP A 188 -0.77 16.67 -19.54
N GLY A 189 0.14 16.77 -18.57
CA GLY A 189 1.25 17.71 -18.63
C GLY A 189 2.36 17.34 -19.63
N VAL A 190 2.65 16.05 -19.79
CA VAL A 190 3.79 15.58 -20.62
C VAL A 190 3.40 15.40 -22.09
N GLY A 191 2.19 14.88 -22.38
CA GLY A 191 1.71 14.82 -23.76
C GLY A 191 2.48 13.87 -24.69
N ARG A 192 3.19 12.89 -24.13
CA ARG A 192 4.09 12.02 -24.90
C ARG A 192 3.28 11.12 -25.85
N PRO A 193 3.62 11.10 -27.16
CA PRO A 193 3.05 10.16 -28.11
C PRO A 193 3.33 8.70 -27.76
N ARG A 194 2.36 7.82 -28.00
CA ARG A 194 2.48 6.36 -27.85
C ARG A 194 3.30 5.74 -29.00
N PRO A 195 3.89 4.53 -28.82
CA PRO A 195 4.62 3.84 -29.90
C PRO A 195 3.78 3.55 -31.16
N ASP A 196 2.45 3.52 -31.03
CA ASP A 196 1.48 3.28 -32.11
C ASP A 196 0.86 4.57 -32.67
N PHE A 197 1.40 5.75 -32.31
CA PHE A 197 0.80 7.05 -32.60
C PHE A 197 0.59 7.31 -34.10
N PHE A 198 1.47 6.81 -34.97
CA PHE A 198 1.34 6.94 -36.42
C PHE A 198 -0.04 6.52 -36.92
N TRP A 199 -0.50 5.33 -36.54
CA TRP A 199 -1.76 4.76 -37.02
C TRP A 199 -2.99 5.41 -36.38
N ARG A 200 -2.81 6.06 -35.22
CA ARG A 200 -3.84 6.89 -34.58
C ARG A 200 -4.03 8.21 -35.33
N CYS A 201 -2.92 8.79 -35.77
CA CYS A 201 -2.87 10.08 -36.47
C CYS A 201 -3.27 9.95 -37.96
N PHE A 202 -2.78 8.92 -38.64
CA PHE A 202 -2.95 8.66 -40.08
C PHE A 202 -3.56 7.28 -40.33
N PRO A 203 -4.89 7.10 -40.14
CA PRO A 203 -5.53 5.79 -40.32
C PRO A 203 -5.48 5.27 -41.77
N ASP A 204 -5.28 6.14 -42.75
CA ASP A 204 -5.10 5.81 -44.17
C ASP A 204 -3.61 5.65 -44.57
N GLY A 205 -2.69 5.81 -43.61
CA GLY A 205 -1.25 5.72 -43.82
C GLY A 205 -0.62 6.87 -44.61
N LYS A 206 -1.37 7.96 -44.88
CA LYS A 206 -0.86 9.13 -45.61
C LYS A 206 -0.40 10.19 -44.63
N GLU A 207 0.90 10.46 -44.63
CA GLU A 207 1.50 11.42 -43.71
C GLU A 207 1.31 12.85 -44.20
N VAL A 208 0.86 13.73 -43.31
CA VAL A 208 0.69 15.17 -43.56
C VAL A 208 1.43 15.93 -42.49
N TYR A 209 2.27 16.88 -42.90
CA TYR A 209 3.07 17.72 -42.01
C TYR A 209 2.91 19.19 -42.38
N ASP A 210 3.02 20.06 -41.40
CA ASP A 210 3.06 21.50 -41.63
C ASP A 210 4.34 21.89 -42.39
N ASN A 211 4.22 22.75 -43.39
CA ASN A 211 5.33 23.15 -44.25
C ASN A 211 6.35 24.08 -43.57
N VAL A 212 5.99 24.68 -42.44
CA VAL A 212 6.81 25.66 -41.71
C VAL A 212 7.33 25.06 -40.41
N THR A 213 6.43 24.56 -39.57
CA THR A 213 6.80 24.01 -38.25
C THR A 213 7.31 22.58 -38.35
N THR A 214 7.03 21.87 -39.45
CA THR A 214 7.28 20.43 -39.65
C THR A 214 6.54 19.53 -38.67
N ASP A 215 5.55 20.08 -37.95
CA ASP A 215 4.72 19.35 -37.00
C ASP A 215 3.69 18.48 -37.72
N VAL A 216 3.23 17.45 -37.03
CA VAL A 216 2.28 16.48 -37.57
C VAL A 216 0.88 17.09 -37.69
N LEU A 217 0.21 16.88 -38.82
CA LEU A 217 -1.18 17.29 -39.04
C LEU A 217 -2.08 16.07 -39.08
N CYS A 218 -2.55 15.63 -37.92
CA CYS A 218 -3.39 14.43 -37.81
C CYS A 218 -4.81 14.65 -38.36
N HIS A 219 -5.32 13.63 -39.07
CA HIS A 219 -6.69 13.58 -39.59
C HIS A 219 -7.47 12.34 -39.16
N GLY A 220 -6.93 11.57 -38.21
CA GLY A 220 -7.63 10.49 -37.54
C GLY A 220 -8.74 10.94 -36.57
N GLU A 221 -9.31 9.98 -35.86
CA GLU A 221 -10.36 10.25 -34.87
C GLU A 221 -9.79 11.01 -33.66
N LYS A 222 -10.42 12.13 -33.28
CA LYS A 222 -9.94 13.01 -32.19
C LYS A 222 -9.75 12.29 -30.86
N SER A 223 -10.67 11.38 -30.49
CA SER A 223 -10.61 10.60 -29.25
C SER A 223 -9.38 9.67 -29.22
N VAL A 224 -9.08 9.04 -30.36
CA VAL A 224 -7.97 8.10 -30.54
C VAL A 224 -6.64 8.83 -30.58
N ILE A 225 -6.59 10.00 -31.20
CA ILE A 225 -5.42 10.90 -31.21
C ILE A 225 -5.15 11.42 -29.80
N LYS A 226 -6.18 11.90 -29.10
CA LYS A 226 -6.09 12.34 -27.69
C LYS A 226 -5.47 11.24 -26.83
N GLU A 227 -5.96 10.01 -26.95
CA GLU A 227 -5.40 8.85 -26.23
C GLU A 227 -3.95 8.54 -26.66
N GLY A 228 -3.61 8.81 -27.92
CA GLY A 228 -2.26 8.70 -28.47
C GLY A 228 -1.24 9.61 -27.80
N HIS A 229 -1.65 10.76 -27.26
CA HIS A 229 -0.78 11.70 -26.53
C HIS A 229 -0.64 11.39 -25.03
N LYS A 230 -1.35 10.38 -24.51
CA LYS A 230 -1.33 10.02 -23.08
C LYS A 230 -0.41 8.83 -22.78
N SER A 231 0.80 8.79 -23.33
CA SER A 231 1.72 7.65 -23.12
C SER A 231 2.39 7.65 -21.74
N PHE A 232 2.99 8.76 -21.30
CA PHE A 232 3.81 8.76 -20.08
C PHE A 232 3.10 9.38 -18.87
N PRO A 233 3.09 8.74 -17.69
CA PRO A 233 3.46 7.34 -17.41
C PRO A 233 2.32 6.36 -17.75
N SER A 234 2.55 5.05 -17.63
CA SER A 234 1.52 4.02 -17.85
C SER A 234 0.52 3.95 -16.69
N GLY A 235 -0.74 4.30 -16.95
CA GLY A 235 -1.84 4.23 -15.96
C GLY A 235 -2.22 2.81 -15.55
N HIS A 236 -2.27 1.87 -16.49
CA HIS A 236 -2.50 0.45 -16.18
C HIS A 236 -1.43 -0.09 -15.22
N THR A 237 -0.18 0.30 -15.45
CA THR A 237 0.93 -0.13 -14.61
C THR A 237 0.87 0.53 -13.24
N SER A 238 0.73 1.85 -13.18
CA SER A 238 0.73 2.58 -11.89
C SER A 238 -0.41 2.15 -10.98
N TRP A 239 -1.63 2.02 -11.50
CA TRP A 239 -2.79 1.58 -10.72
C TRP A 239 -2.63 0.14 -10.22
N SER A 240 -2.09 -0.75 -11.07
CA SER A 240 -1.85 -2.14 -10.68
C SER A 240 -0.81 -2.25 -9.56
N PHE A 241 0.32 -1.52 -9.68
CA PHE A 241 1.34 -1.48 -8.64
C PHE A 241 0.86 -0.77 -7.37
N ALA A 242 -0.03 0.22 -7.46
CA ALA A 242 -0.65 0.84 -6.29
C ALA A 242 -1.52 -0.16 -5.52
N GLY A 243 -2.51 -0.77 -6.17
CA GLY A 243 -3.44 -1.67 -5.51
C GLY A 243 -2.82 -3.00 -5.07
N LEU A 244 -2.13 -3.69 -5.98
CA LEU A 244 -1.49 -4.98 -5.68
C LEU A 244 -0.21 -4.81 -4.85
N GLY A 245 0.49 -3.68 -4.98
CA GLY A 245 1.59 -3.34 -4.09
C GLY A 245 1.11 -3.10 -2.66
N PHE A 246 0.00 -2.38 -2.48
CA PHE A 246 -0.62 -2.22 -1.17
C PHE A 246 -1.05 -3.57 -0.59
N LEU A 247 -1.65 -4.46 -1.39
CA LEU A 247 -1.97 -5.82 -0.97
C LEU A 247 -0.72 -6.61 -0.55
N SER A 248 0.38 -6.50 -1.29
CA SER A 248 1.66 -7.11 -0.95
C SER A 248 2.18 -6.63 0.41
N TRP A 249 2.20 -5.31 0.64
CA TRP A 249 2.57 -4.71 1.93
C TRP A 249 1.69 -5.20 3.07
N TYR A 250 0.37 -5.20 2.86
CA TYR A 250 -0.59 -5.67 3.84
C TYR A 250 -0.39 -7.14 4.19
N LEU A 251 -0.23 -8.02 3.20
CA LEU A 251 0.07 -9.43 3.44
C LEU A 251 1.38 -9.62 4.19
N ALA A 252 2.42 -8.85 3.88
CA ALA A 252 3.72 -8.92 4.56
C ALA A 252 3.59 -8.68 6.08
N GLY A 253 2.79 -7.69 6.48
CA GLY A 253 2.47 -7.43 7.89
C GLY A 253 1.63 -8.57 8.50
N LYS A 254 0.58 -9.03 7.82
CA LYS A 254 -0.32 -10.07 8.38
C LYS A 254 0.30 -11.44 8.57
N ILE A 255 1.25 -11.83 7.73
CA ILE A 255 1.93 -13.13 7.85
C ILE A 255 3.23 -13.05 8.65
N ASN A 256 3.57 -11.86 9.18
CA ASN A 256 4.85 -11.56 9.81
C ASN A 256 6.01 -12.07 8.94
N LEU A 257 6.13 -11.51 7.73
CA LEU A 257 7.10 -11.96 6.74
C LEU A 257 8.52 -12.00 7.31
N PHE A 258 8.88 -11.02 8.13
CA PHE A 258 10.22 -10.86 8.71
C PHE A 258 10.33 -11.39 10.15
N ASP A 259 9.60 -12.46 10.50
CA ASP A 259 9.64 -13.10 11.83
C ASP A 259 10.96 -13.84 12.16
N ARG A 260 12.01 -13.64 11.36
CA ARG A 260 13.35 -14.27 11.46
C ARG A 260 13.35 -15.79 11.37
N ARG A 261 12.22 -16.43 11.04
CA ARG A 261 12.10 -17.91 10.90
C ARG A 261 12.42 -18.43 9.50
N GLY A 262 12.63 -17.55 8.52
CA GLY A 262 13.11 -17.92 7.18
C GLY A 262 12.16 -18.75 6.32
N HIS A 263 10.84 -18.71 6.55
CA HIS A 263 9.89 -19.51 5.78
C HIS A 263 9.64 -18.90 4.39
N VAL A 264 10.30 -19.42 3.36
CA VAL A 264 10.26 -18.91 1.97
C VAL A 264 8.85 -18.87 1.38
N ALA A 265 7.95 -19.79 1.78
CA ALA A 265 6.57 -19.78 1.30
C ALA A 265 5.83 -18.46 1.58
N LYS A 266 6.16 -17.76 2.68
CA LYS A 266 5.59 -16.44 3.00
C LYS A 266 6.01 -15.39 1.95
N LEU A 267 7.25 -15.48 1.50
CA LEU A 267 7.82 -14.58 0.50
C LEU A 267 7.11 -14.75 -0.85
N CYS A 268 6.83 -15.99 -1.25
CA CYS A 268 6.06 -16.30 -2.46
C CYS A 268 4.65 -15.68 -2.41
N LEU A 269 3.96 -15.76 -1.27
CA LEU A 269 2.62 -15.18 -1.12
C LEU A 269 2.63 -13.65 -1.22
N VAL A 270 3.66 -12.99 -0.70
CA VAL A 270 3.81 -11.52 -0.75
C VAL A 270 4.20 -11.05 -2.16
N PHE A 271 5.06 -11.78 -2.86
CA PHE A 271 5.44 -11.41 -4.23
C PHE A 271 4.38 -11.74 -5.28
N LEU A 272 3.42 -12.62 -5.01
CA LEU A 272 2.40 -13.00 -5.99
C LEU A 272 1.59 -11.80 -6.50
N PRO A 273 1.03 -10.91 -5.65
CA PRO A 273 0.40 -9.67 -6.12
C PRO A 273 1.33 -8.81 -6.99
N LEU A 274 2.61 -8.67 -6.62
CA LEU A 274 3.57 -7.89 -7.40
C LEU A 274 3.87 -8.53 -8.76
N LEU A 275 3.90 -9.86 -8.84
CA LEU A 275 4.03 -10.59 -10.10
C LEU A 275 2.83 -10.33 -11.01
N VAL A 276 1.60 -10.35 -10.48
CA VAL A 276 0.40 -10.00 -11.26
C VAL A 276 0.51 -8.56 -11.79
N ALA A 277 0.92 -7.60 -10.96
CA ALA A 277 1.12 -6.22 -11.38
C ALA A 277 2.19 -6.10 -12.49
N ALA A 278 3.29 -6.83 -12.36
CA ALA A 278 4.34 -6.88 -13.38
C ALA A 278 3.85 -7.49 -14.70
N LEU A 279 2.98 -8.51 -14.68
CA LEU A 279 2.41 -9.08 -15.90
C LEU A 279 1.46 -8.10 -16.61
N VAL A 280 0.66 -7.33 -15.85
CA VAL A 280 -0.11 -6.22 -16.43
C VAL A 280 0.82 -5.18 -17.04
N ALA A 281 1.92 -4.86 -16.37
CA ALA A 281 2.93 -3.91 -16.86
C ALA A 281 3.58 -4.36 -18.18
N VAL A 282 3.98 -5.63 -18.26
CA VAL A 282 4.57 -6.23 -19.47
C VAL A 282 3.59 -6.19 -20.64
N SER A 283 2.29 -6.45 -20.39
CA SER A 283 1.28 -6.39 -21.45
C SER A 283 1.19 -5.01 -22.13
N ARG A 284 1.57 -3.93 -21.45
CA ARG A 284 1.58 -2.57 -22.04
C ARG A 284 2.72 -2.35 -23.04
N VAL A 285 3.83 -3.05 -22.87
CA VAL A 285 4.93 -3.05 -23.84
C VAL A 285 4.61 -4.00 -24.99
N ASP A 286 4.11 -5.19 -24.70
CA ASP A 286 3.78 -6.22 -25.71
C ASP A 286 2.68 -5.75 -26.69
N ASP A 287 1.72 -4.97 -26.20
CA ASP A 287 0.64 -4.40 -27.00
C ASP A 287 1.07 -3.11 -27.75
N TYR A 288 2.29 -2.61 -27.55
CA TYR A 288 2.79 -1.31 -28.07
C TYR A 288 2.01 -0.07 -27.60
N TRP A 289 1.28 -0.20 -26.50
CA TRP A 289 0.57 0.93 -25.91
C TRP A 289 1.52 1.88 -25.17
N HIS A 290 2.62 1.37 -24.63
CA HIS A 290 3.55 2.15 -23.83
C HIS A 290 4.99 1.81 -24.16
N HIS A 291 5.87 2.80 -24.04
CA HIS A 291 7.29 2.56 -24.00
C HIS A 291 7.68 1.94 -22.65
N TRP A 292 8.78 1.21 -22.60
CA TRP A 292 9.24 0.59 -21.35
C TRP A 292 9.51 1.62 -20.25
N GLN A 293 9.92 2.85 -20.58
CA GLN A 293 10.12 3.92 -19.60
C GLN A 293 8.80 4.34 -18.94
N ASP A 294 7.72 4.38 -19.72
CA ASP A 294 6.38 4.75 -19.23
C ASP A 294 5.89 3.71 -18.22
N VAL A 295 6.17 2.44 -18.50
CA VAL A 295 5.85 1.29 -17.66
C VAL A 295 6.70 1.31 -16.38
N PHE A 296 8.01 1.52 -16.49
CA PHE A 296 8.90 1.60 -15.33
C PHE A 296 8.54 2.75 -14.40
N ALA A 297 8.33 3.96 -14.94
CA ALA A 297 7.91 5.12 -14.17
C ALA A 297 6.54 4.90 -13.51
N GLY A 298 5.58 4.32 -14.23
CA GLY A 298 4.27 3.98 -13.67
C GLY A 298 4.39 3.01 -12.49
N GLY A 299 5.20 1.95 -12.63
CA GLY A 299 5.45 0.99 -11.56
C GLY A 299 6.12 1.62 -10.33
N LEU A 300 7.07 2.54 -10.55
CA LEU A 300 7.71 3.29 -9.47
C LEU A 300 6.72 4.17 -8.72
N ILE A 301 5.91 4.97 -9.43
CA ILE A 301 4.89 5.84 -8.82
C ILE A 301 3.94 5.00 -7.98
N GLY A 302 3.35 3.94 -8.56
CA GLY A 302 2.40 3.08 -7.85
C GLY A 302 3.01 2.42 -6.62
N SER A 303 4.23 1.90 -6.71
CA SER A 303 4.92 1.24 -5.59
C SER A 303 5.24 2.21 -4.46
N VAL A 304 5.70 3.43 -4.80
CA VAL A 304 6.01 4.46 -3.81
C VAL A 304 4.74 4.90 -3.09
N VAL A 305 3.69 5.26 -3.82
CA VAL A 305 2.41 5.70 -3.23
C VAL A 305 1.79 4.59 -2.37
N ALA A 306 1.80 3.33 -2.84
CA ALA A 306 1.36 2.20 -2.03
C ALA A 306 2.10 2.08 -0.69
N SER A 307 3.42 2.27 -0.72
CA SER A 307 4.25 2.20 0.48
C SER A 307 3.88 3.31 1.48
N PHE A 308 3.76 4.56 1.00
CA PHE A 308 3.34 5.69 1.84
C PHE A 308 1.93 5.50 2.42
N CYS A 309 0.96 5.12 1.60
CA CYS A 309 -0.41 4.89 2.06
C CYS A 309 -0.50 3.72 3.04
N TYR A 310 0.27 2.64 2.84
CA TYR A 310 0.34 1.55 3.80
C TYR A 310 0.87 2.03 5.15
N LEU A 311 2.03 2.71 5.15
CA LEU A 311 2.70 3.18 6.37
C LEU A 311 1.90 4.24 7.13
N GLN A 312 1.00 4.96 6.46
CA GLN A 312 0.10 5.90 7.13
C GLN A 312 -0.91 5.21 8.06
N PHE A 313 -1.33 3.98 7.74
CA PHE A 313 -2.35 3.26 8.49
C PHE A 313 -1.82 2.06 9.29
N PHE A 314 -0.67 1.51 8.88
CA PHE A 314 -0.07 0.31 9.45
C PHE A 314 1.42 0.51 9.76
N PRO A 315 1.92 -0.10 10.84
CA PRO A 315 3.35 -0.14 11.12
C PRO A 315 4.12 -0.92 10.04
N ALA A 316 5.43 -0.67 9.99
CA ALA A 316 6.30 -1.34 9.03
C ALA A 316 6.29 -2.88 9.26
N PRO A 317 6.33 -3.71 8.20
CA PRO A 317 6.17 -5.17 8.34
C PRO A 317 7.26 -5.89 9.14
N TYR A 318 8.38 -5.22 9.44
CA TYR A 318 9.46 -5.75 10.28
C TYR A 318 9.31 -5.39 11.76
N ASP A 319 8.34 -4.55 12.10
CA ASP A 319 8.02 -4.21 13.48
C ASP A 319 7.41 -5.42 14.20
N VAL A 320 7.70 -5.58 15.49
CA VAL A 320 7.15 -6.65 16.34
C VAL A 320 5.62 -6.62 16.38
N ASP A 321 5.07 -5.42 16.21
CA ASP A 321 3.64 -5.10 16.22
C ASP A 321 3.06 -4.86 14.81
N GLY A 322 3.81 -5.26 13.76
CA GLY A 322 3.46 -5.19 12.34
C GLY A 322 2.10 -5.79 11.94
N PHE A 323 1.51 -6.57 12.84
CA PHE A 323 0.25 -7.26 12.65
C PHE A 323 -1.00 -6.36 12.85
N TRP A 324 -0.92 -5.26 13.61
CA TRP A 324 -2.09 -4.43 13.94
C TRP A 324 -2.00 -3.00 13.35
N PRO A 325 -3.13 -2.38 12.96
CA PRO A 325 -3.12 -0.99 12.48
C PRO A 325 -2.82 0.02 13.60
N HIS A 326 -2.32 1.21 13.27
CA HIS A 326 -2.02 2.27 14.26
C HIS A 326 -3.22 2.64 15.13
N ALA A 327 -4.43 2.67 14.56
CA ALA A 327 -5.66 2.96 15.27
C ALA A 327 -5.95 1.96 16.41
N TYR A 328 -5.49 0.72 16.31
CA TYR A 328 -5.65 -0.27 17.37
C TYR A 328 -4.84 0.10 18.62
N PHE A 329 -3.61 0.58 18.45
CA PHE A 329 -2.75 1.00 19.56
C PHE A 329 -3.28 2.25 20.27
N HIS A 330 -3.84 3.21 19.52
CA HIS A 330 -4.50 4.36 20.11
C HIS A 330 -5.68 3.96 21.01
N GLN A 331 -6.52 3.02 20.56
CA GLN A 331 -7.65 2.55 21.36
C GLN A 331 -7.23 1.77 22.60
N LEU A 332 -6.16 0.97 22.51
CA LEU A 332 -5.55 0.33 23.67
C LEU A 332 -5.10 1.38 24.71
N ALA A 333 -4.42 2.44 24.27
CA ALA A 333 -3.96 3.52 25.15
C ALA A 333 -5.14 4.28 25.79
N GLU A 334 -6.19 4.57 25.01
CA GLU A 334 -7.41 5.23 25.52
C GLU A 334 -8.18 4.35 26.52
N ALA A 335 -8.32 3.05 26.24
CA ALA A 335 -8.99 2.10 27.13
C ALA A 335 -8.22 1.95 28.45
N GLN A 336 -6.88 1.91 28.39
CA GLN A 336 -6.03 1.89 29.59
C GLN A 336 -6.15 3.19 30.39
N SER A 337 -6.17 4.34 29.71
CA SER A 337 -6.33 5.65 30.34
C SER A 337 -7.70 5.79 31.01
N SER A 338 -8.77 5.35 30.34
CA SER A 338 -10.13 5.35 30.89
C SER A 338 -10.24 4.46 32.13
N ASN A 339 -9.66 3.26 32.11
CA ASN A 339 -9.61 2.37 33.27
C ASN A 339 -8.81 2.97 34.44
N GLN A 340 -7.72 3.70 34.17
CA GLN A 340 -6.96 4.41 35.21
C GLN A 340 -7.76 5.57 35.83
N VAL A 341 -8.50 6.34 35.02
CA VAL A 341 -9.35 7.43 35.52
C VAL A 341 -10.45 6.86 36.42
N VAL A 342 -11.12 5.77 36.01
CA VAL A 342 -12.16 5.10 36.81
C VAL A 342 -11.60 4.60 38.14
N ASN A 343 -10.41 3.98 38.13
CA ASN A 343 -9.76 3.50 39.35
C ASN A 343 -9.34 4.64 40.30
N ASN A 344 -8.89 5.78 39.77
CA ASN A 344 -8.55 6.95 40.60
C ASN A 344 -9.80 7.62 41.19
N THR A 345 -10.91 7.68 40.46
CA THR A 345 -12.20 8.18 41.00
C THR A 345 -12.84 7.23 42.01
N GLY A 346 -12.58 5.91 41.92
CA GLY A 346 -13.00 4.93 42.92
C GLY A 346 -12.22 5.02 44.23
N SER A 347 -11.00 5.57 44.21
CA SER A 347 -10.13 5.75 45.38
C SER A 347 -10.48 6.99 46.21
N PHE A 348 -11.16 7.99 45.63
CA PHE A 348 -11.45 9.27 46.30
C PHE A 348 -12.75 9.29 47.11
N ASN A 349 -13.51 8.20 47.17
CA ASN A 349 -14.81 8.14 47.85
C ASN A 349 -14.79 7.46 49.23
N MET A 350 -13.63 7.28 49.87
CA MET A 350 -13.57 6.68 51.20
C MET A 350 -12.59 7.38 52.15
N ARG A 351 -12.91 8.64 52.52
CA ARG A 351 -12.79 9.23 53.88
C ARG A 351 -12.74 10.76 53.79
N SER A 352 -13.75 11.41 54.35
CA SER A 352 -13.59 12.63 55.15
C SER A 352 -14.91 12.92 55.84
N THR A 353 -14.98 12.58 57.13
CA THR A 353 -16.01 13.06 58.06
C THR A 353 -15.38 14.17 58.91
N GLU A 354 -16.11 15.29 59.01
CA GLU A 354 -16.08 16.37 60.02
C GLU A 354 -14.87 17.34 60.05
N ILE A 355 -15.05 18.64 59.72
CA ILE A 355 -15.44 19.83 60.57
C ILE A 355 -14.21 20.34 61.38
N GLU A 356 -13.72 21.59 61.42
CA GLU A 356 -14.29 22.96 61.32
C GLU A 356 -13.20 24.05 61.09
N THR A 357 -13.58 25.12 60.35
CA THR A 357 -13.31 26.58 60.47
C THR A 357 -11.93 27.26 60.69
N VAL A 358 -11.61 28.14 59.71
CA VAL A 358 -11.31 29.61 59.77
C VAL A 358 -9.99 30.13 60.40
N TYR A 359 -9.11 30.73 59.58
CA TYR A 359 -8.83 32.20 59.52
C TYR A 359 -7.78 32.57 58.45
N VAL A 360 -7.97 33.75 57.86
CA VAL A 360 -7.14 34.43 56.85
C VAL A 360 -6.06 35.29 57.53
N SER A 361 -4.81 35.30 57.04
CA SER A 361 -4.07 36.51 56.58
C SER A 361 -2.54 36.36 56.50
N SER A 362 -2.02 36.68 55.30
CA SER A 362 -0.84 37.50 54.93
C SER A 362 0.61 37.25 55.41
N GLN A 363 1.49 37.41 54.40
CA GLN A 363 2.92 37.84 54.42
C GLN A 363 3.96 36.82 54.88
N SER A 364 5.16 36.72 54.29
CA SER A 364 5.75 37.10 53.00
C SER A 364 7.21 36.64 53.10
N HIS A 365 7.73 35.88 52.14
CA HIS A 365 9.11 36.06 51.67
C HIS A 365 9.31 35.39 50.32
N SER A 366 9.45 36.25 49.30
CA SER A 366 10.21 36.03 48.07
C SER A 366 11.71 35.87 48.42
N GLY A 367 12.56 35.21 47.65
CA GLY A 367 12.43 34.48 46.39
C GLY A 367 13.80 33.89 46.02
N THR A 368 13.86 32.90 45.13
CA THR A 368 15.10 32.49 44.44
C THR A 368 14.76 31.88 43.08
N GLN A 369 15.69 32.04 42.14
CA GLN A 369 15.55 32.09 40.70
C GLN A 369 15.28 30.75 39.96
N LEU A 370 14.46 30.87 38.90
CA LEU A 370 14.71 30.60 37.47
C LEU A 370 15.69 29.47 37.01
N ARG A 371 15.19 28.66 36.05
CA ARG A 371 15.80 27.67 35.12
C ARG A 371 16.13 26.28 35.72
N ASP A 372 15.85 25.14 35.09
CA ASP A 372 15.86 24.84 33.65
C ASP A 372 15.15 23.50 33.29
N THR A 373 14.67 23.48 32.04
CA THR A 373 14.54 22.41 31.01
C THR A 373 14.38 20.90 31.33
N SER A 374 13.50 20.30 30.52
CA SER A 374 13.08 18.90 30.43
C SER A 374 14.22 17.88 30.14
N PRO A 375 14.20 16.69 30.78
CA PRO A 375 15.31 15.73 30.76
C PRO A 375 15.35 14.78 29.54
N ILE A 376 14.89 15.22 28.35
CA ILE A 376 14.87 14.37 27.15
C ILE A 376 15.86 14.82 26.06
N LEU A 377 16.45 16.02 26.17
CA LEU A 377 17.36 16.53 25.14
C LEU A 377 18.85 16.15 25.33
N ASP A 378 19.30 15.74 26.53
CA ASP A 378 20.73 15.45 26.80
C ASP A 378 21.19 14.02 26.46
N SER A 379 20.30 13.17 25.93
CA SER A 379 20.68 11.81 25.53
C SER A 379 21.04 11.67 24.05
N MET A 380 20.96 12.75 23.26
CA MET A 380 21.34 12.75 21.84
C MET A 380 22.74 13.33 21.53
N GLU A 381 23.46 13.88 22.50
CA GLU A 381 24.77 14.53 22.26
C GLU A 381 25.97 13.81 22.94
N SER A 382 25.86 12.52 23.24
CA SER A 382 26.99 11.70 23.73
C SER A 382 27.45 10.60 22.76
N GLY A 383 26.89 10.53 21.55
CA GLY A 383 27.21 9.51 20.54
C GLY A 383 28.26 9.91 19.50
N TYR A 384 28.80 11.13 19.53
CA TYR A 384 29.71 11.62 18.48
C TYR A 384 31.03 12.14 19.06
N ARG A 385 31.81 11.23 19.65
CA ARG A 385 33.29 11.34 19.77
C ARG A 385 33.86 10.02 20.28
N ARG A 386 34.21 9.15 19.33
CA ARG A 386 35.39 8.28 19.41
C ARG A 386 35.79 7.80 18.02
#